data_AF-A0A1M4T7K9-F1
#
_entry.id   AF-A0A1M4T7K9-F1
#
_cell.length_a   1.000
_cell.length_b   1.000
_cell.length_c   1.000
_cell.angle_alpha   90.00
_cell.angle_beta   90.00
_cell.angle_gamma   90.00
#
_symmetry.space_group_name_H-M   'P 1'
#
loop_
_entity.id
_entity.type
_entity.pdbx_description
1 polymer ?
#
loop_
_entity_poly.entity_id
_entity_poly.type
_entity_poly.pdbx_seq_one_letter_code
_entity_poly.pdbx_strand_id
1 'polypeptide(L)'
;MDKVAIYLRKSRADLDAEARGEGETLEKHRKILNELAKERGYNIVVTFEEIASGESIHHRPEMLKLLNNVENGLYDAILVMDIDRLGRGNMQDQGLILDTFKESNTKIITPRKIYDLDNEFDEEYSEFEAFMARKEFKIIKRRLHQGRLRSVKDGNYVGARPPYGYTKVKVDGNHTLEPEPEQAKIVNLIFEWYTSDNPNVRSGTTNIAKRLNEMGVPSYYGGKWSNNVILQIVRNPVYIGKISWGRVERKKSKAPHKGVEARIRPVSEQILVDGNHPAIVSEKLFYKAQDIRTKKSHPRYKPNQSLQNPLAGLIVCSICGGNLKMFRQWGRKNRHRHLRCDHKGRGGHCNRTVRLRYVENRIIKELEHWIHQYEEQITFTDDDFHRQEPAHNHLEIYEITIKSLTEEIEQLQSQKDRLHDFLERGIYDEDTFLSRSIRLKERIEENQLKLDSVIAEQQQELKRQETKLQFIPKVKQILDVYEELDVEERNILLKEIIDKCVYLKEQHQKNDEFSLTIHVKI
;
A
#
# COMPACT_ATOMS: atom_id res chain seq x y z
N MET A 1 42.73 -8.85 41.94
CA MET A 1 41.74 -9.22 40.90
C MET A 1 42.52 -10.05 39.93
N ASP A 2 42.28 -11.35 40.01
CA ASP A 2 43.14 -12.37 39.44
C ASP A 2 42.58 -12.88 38.12
N LYS A 3 41.30 -12.63 37.84
CA LYS A 3 40.64 -12.99 36.58
C LYS A 3 39.80 -11.83 36.06
N VAL A 4 40.31 -11.13 35.06
CA VAL A 4 39.64 -9.96 34.48
C VAL A 4 39.42 -10.18 32.98
N ALA A 5 38.24 -9.85 32.45
CA ALA A 5 37.98 -9.94 31.02
C ALA A 5 37.74 -8.56 30.41
N ILE A 6 38.02 -8.41 29.11
CA ILE A 6 37.72 -7.18 28.36
C ILE A 6 36.50 -7.44 27.48
N TYR A 7 35.58 -6.47 27.42
CA TYR A 7 34.50 -6.46 26.45
C TYR A 7 34.56 -5.23 25.55
N LEU A 8 34.72 -5.47 24.25
CA LEU A 8 34.83 -4.46 23.22
C LEU A 8 33.65 -4.58 22.24
N ARG A 9 32.89 -3.49 22.12
CA ARG A 9 31.79 -3.40 21.16
C ARG A 9 32.00 -2.24 20.19
N LYS A 10 32.02 -2.56 18.91
CA LYS A 10 31.98 -1.58 17.82
C LYS A 10 30.54 -1.28 17.43
N SER A 11 30.17 -0.01 17.48
CA SER A 11 28.86 0.44 17.03
C SER A 11 28.84 0.65 15.51
N ARG A 12 27.66 0.67 14.88
CA ARG A 12 27.55 1.04 13.45
C ARG A 12 27.93 2.50 13.19
N ALA A 13 27.75 3.38 14.17
CA ALA A 13 28.19 4.77 14.04
C ALA A 13 29.73 4.86 14.03
N ASP A 14 30.40 3.95 14.74
CA ASP A 14 31.87 3.87 14.81
C ASP A 14 32.44 3.45 13.44
N LEU A 15 31.72 2.59 12.68
CA LEU A 15 32.06 2.24 11.30
C LEU A 15 31.92 3.43 10.34
N ASP A 16 30.83 4.20 10.48
CA ASP A 16 30.61 5.38 9.64
C ASP A 16 31.65 6.48 9.93
N ALA A 17 32.11 6.59 11.18
CA ALA A 17 33.19 7.50 11.60
C ALA A 17 34.56 7.09 11.04
N GLU A 18 34.89 5.80 11.11
CA GLU A 18 36.12 5.26 10.50
C GLU A 18 36.14 5.44 8.97
N ALA A 19 35.00 5.24 8.30
CA ALA A 19 34.87 5.50 6.87
C ALA A 19 35.09 6.99 6.51
N ARG A 20 34.94 7.90 7.49
CA ARG A 20 35.28 9.34 7.37
C ARG A 20 36.72 9.67 7.78
N GLY A 21 37.54 8.67 8.13
CA GLY A 21 38.95 8.85 8.47
C GLY A 21 39.23 9.10 9.96
N GLU A 22 38.26 8.87 10.86
CA GLU A 22 38.42 9.11 12.31
C GLU A 22 39.30 8.03 13.03
N GLY A 23 39.87 7.07 12.27
CA GLY A 23 40.78 6.01 12.73
C GLY A 23 40.09 4.84 13.45
N GLU A 24 40.75 3.67 13.53
CA GLU A 24 40.14 2.44 14.07
C GLU A 24 39.73 2.55 15.55
N THR A 25 38.42 2.56 15.80
CA THR A 25 37.82 2.77 17.11
C THR A 25 38.08 1.58 18.05
N LEU A 26 38.00 0.35 17.53
CA LEU A 26 38.25 -0.86 18.34
C LEU A 26 39.70 -0.96 18.80
N GLU A 27 40.66 -0.69 17.91
CA GLU A 27 42.09 -0.73 18.28
C GLU A 27 42.42 0.32 19.34
N LYS A 28 41.90 1.55 19.18
CA LYS A 28 42.05 2.61 20.19
C LYS A 28 41.49 2.18 21.54
N HIS A 29 40.27 1.65 21.58
CA HIS A 29 39.65 1.18 22.81
C HIS A 29 40.41 0.02 23.45
N ARG A 30 40.85 -0.96 22.64
CA ARG A 30 41.68 -2.06 23.12
C ARG A 30 42.96 -1.55 23.78
N LYS A 31 43.65 -0.62 23.12
CA LYS A 31 44.90 -0.05 23.62
C LYS A 31 44.70 0.61 24.99
N ILE A 32 43.67 1.44 25.13
CA ILE A 32 43.32 2.12 26.39
C ILE A 32 43.02 1.10 27.50
N LEU A 33 42.20 0.08 27.24
CA LEU A 33 41.84 -0.91 28.26
C LEU A 33 43.02 -1.81 28.66
N ASN A 34 43.89 -2.16 27.71
CA ASN A 34 45.12 -2.91 28.00
C ASN A 34 46.13 -2.08 28.80
N GLU A 35 46.28 -0.79 28.50
CA GLU A 35 47.12 0.14 29.28
C GLU A 35 46.59 0.26 30.70
N LEU A 36 45.28 0.47 30.87
CA LEU A 36 44.62 0.53 32.17
C LEU A 36 44.83 -0.76 32.98
N ALA A 37 44.67 -1.92 32.36
CA ALA A 37 44.89 -3.21 33.00
C ALA A 37 46.35 -3.38 33.45
N LYS A 38 47.30 -2.95 32.62
CA LYS A 38 48.74 -3.00 32.94
C LYS A 38 49.09 -2.08 34.10
N GLU A 39 48.59 -0.84 34.10
CA GLU A 39 48.81 0.14 35.17
C GLU A 39 48.28 -0.36 36.52
N ARG A 40 47.15 -1.08 36.52
CA ARG A 40 46.49 -1.58 37.73
C ARG A 40 46.85 -3.02 38.10
N GLY A 41 47.74 -3.66 37.33
CA GLY A 41 48.16 -5.05 37.57
C GLY A 41 47.04 -6.08 37.42
N TYR A 42 46.05 -5.82 36.55
CA TYR A 42 44.96 -6.76 36.29
C TYR A 42 45.39 -7.87 35.33
N ASN A 43 45.06 -9.12 35.68
CA ASN A 43 45.31 -10.27 34.82
C ASN A 43 44.17 -10.46 33.81
N ILE A 44 44.40 -10.05 32.56
CA ILE A 44 43.42 -10.21 31.48
C ILE A 44 43.39 -11.68 31.02
N VAL A 45 42.29 -12.38 31.27
CA VAL A 45 42.12 -13.80 30.90
C VAL A 45 41.49 -14.00 29.52
N VAL A 46 40.65 -13.08 29.06
CA VAL A 46 40.01 -13.14 27.73
C VAL A 46 39.55 -11.76 27.25
N THR A 47 39.45 -11.58 25.94
CA THR A 47 38.82 -10.41 25.32
C THR A 47 37.66 -10.85 24.43
N PHE A 48 36.48 -10.27 24.65
CA PHE A 48 35.27 -10.47 23.86
C PHE A 48 35.08 -9.29 22.91
N GLU A 49 34.86 -9.57 21.63
CA GLU A 49 34.78 -8.55 20.59
C GLU A 49 33.64 -8.77 19.63
N GLU A 50 32.83 -7.74 19.44
CA GLU A 50 31.73 -7.81 18.47
C GLU A 50 31.41 -6.49 17.77
N ILE A 51 30.89 -6.62 16.55
CA ILE A 51 30.33 -5.53 15.76
C ILE A 51 28.80 -5.63 15.81
N ALA A 52 28.20 -4.93 16.77
CA ALA A 52 26.77 -5.04 17.02
C ALA A 52 26.12 -3.74 17.50
N SER A 53 24.82 -3.63 17.24
CA SER A 53 23.99 -2.55 17.78
C SER A 53 23.67 -2.84 19.25
N GLY A 54 23.86 -1.86 20.13
CA GLY A 54 23.44 -1.95 21.53
C GLY A 54 21.92 -1.89 21.78
N GLU A 55 21.07 -1.99 20.73
CA GLU A 55 19.61 -1.90 20.85
C GLU A 55 18.94 -3.18 21.40
N SER A 56 19.54 -4.35 21.19
CA SER A 56 18.99 -5.64 21.64
C SER A 56 20.09 -6.64 21.93
N ILE A 57 20.01 -7.32 23.07
CA ILE A 57 21.00 -8.29 23.51
C ILE A 57 20.99 -9.58 22.70
N HIS A 58 19.83 -9.99 22.17
CA HIS A 58 19.67 -11.23 21.39
C HIS A 58 20.52 -11.28 20.11
N HIS A 59 20.96 -10.13 19.60
CA HIS A 59 21.79 -10.04 18.40
C HIS A 59 23.28 -9.85 18.73
N ARG A 60 23.68 -10.11 19.98
CA ARG A 60 25.02 -9.87 20.53
C ARG A 60 25.61 -11.16 21.10
N PRO A 61 26.12 -12.06 20.25
CA PRO A 61 26.53 -13.40 20.67
C PRO A 61 27.71 -13.36 21.67
N GLU A 62 28.66 -12.44 21.51
CA GLU A 62 29.77 -12.30 22.45
C GLU A 62 29.33 -11.71 23.79
N MET A 63 28.38 -10.77 23.80
CA MET A 63 27.74 -10.30 25.04
C MET A 63 27.01 -11.44 25.77
N LEU A 64 26.28 -12.30 25.06
CA LEU A 64 25.58 -13.43 25.68
C LEU A 64 26.56 -14.45 26.27
N LYS A 65 27.68 -14.72 25.57
CA LYS A 65 28.76 -15.56 26.12
C LYS A 65 29.39 -14.93 27.36
N LEU A 66 29.66 -13.62 27.31
CA LEU A 66 30.19 -12.87 28.44
C LEU A 66 29.27 -12.98 29.65
N LEU A 67 27.97 -12.70 29.49
CA LEU A 67 27.00 -12.78 30.59
C LEU A 67 26.92 -14.17 31.20
N ASN A 68 26.88 -15.22 30.38
CA ASN A 68 26.90 -16.59 30.88
C ASN A 68 28.19 -16.87 31.68
N ASN A 69 29.35 -16.38 31.22
CA ASN A 69 30.61 -16.56 31.95
C ASN A 69 30.64 -15.78 33.27
N VAL A 70 30.04 -14.58 33.30
CA VAL A 70 29.88 -13.75 34.51
C VAL A 70 28.95 -14.44 35.52
N GLU A 71 27.81 -14.96 35.06
CA GLU A 71 26.85 -15.73 35.87
C GLU A 71 27.50 -16.97 36.51
N ASN A 72 28.44 -17.61 35.79
CA ASN A 72 29.22 -18.73 36.31
C ASN A 72 30.42 -18.32 37.20
N GLY A 73 30.57 -17.03 37.53
CA GLY A 73 31.63 -16.53 38.43
C GLY A 73 33.05 -16.65 37.88
N LEU A 74 33.22 -16.62 36.54
CA LEU A 74 34.53 -16.84 35.92
C LEU A 74 35.47 -15.63 36.03
N TYR A 75 34.96 -14.44 36.34
CA TYR A 75 35.71 -13.18 36.36
C TYR A 75 35.41 -12.36 37.61
N ASP A 76 36.41 -11.69 38.15
CA ASP A 76 36.26 -10.73 39.26
C ASP A 76 35.79 -9.36 38.75
N ALA A 77 36.15 -9.04 37.49
CA ALA A 77 35.78 -7.78 36.87
C ALA A 77 35.78 -7.86 35.33
N ILE A 78 34.98 -6.98 34.72
CA ILE A 78 34.96 -6.77 33.27
C ILE A 78 35.40 -5.33 32.95
N LEU A 79 36.40 -5.20 32.08
CA LEU A 79 36.83 -3.92 31.52
C LEU A 79 36.01 -3.55 30.29
N VAL A 80 35.45 -2.35 30.32
CA VAL A 80 34.75 -1.72 29.19
C VAL A 80 35.12 -0.24 29.09
N MET A 81 35.05 0.34 27.89
CA MET A 81 35.36 1.77 27.74
C MET A 81 34.40 2.67 28.51
N ASP A 82 33.11 2.35 28.44
CA ASP A 82 32.02 3.05 29.13
C ASP A 82 30.91 2.03 29.39
N ILE A 83 30.07 2.28 30.40
CA ILE A 83 28.99 1.36 30.78
C ILE A 83 27.96 1.14 29.65
N ASP A 84 27.79 2.14 28.77
CA ASP A 84 26.91 2.07 27.61
C ASP A 84 27.36 0.99 26.58
N ARG A 85 28.62 0.53 26.66
CA ARG A 85 29.14 -0.57 25.85
C ARG A 85 28.48 -1.88 26.22
N LEU A 86 28.13 -2.09 27.49
CA LEU A 86 27.40 -3.28 27.95
C LEU A 86 25.96 -3.29 27.42
N GLY A 87 25.25 -2.17 27.39
CA GLY A 87 23.93 -2.11 26.76
C GLY A 87 23.17 -0.80 26.91
N ARG A 88 22.45 -0.42 25.84
CA ARG A 88 21.54 0.76 25.81
C ARG A 88 20.17 0.42 25.22
N GLY A 89 19.76 -0.83 25.40
CA GLY A 89 18.56 -1.43 24.81
C GLY A 89 17.27 -1.03 25.52
N ASN A 90 16.29 -1.93 25.52
CA ASN A 90 15.10 -1.79 26.38
C ASN A 90 15.50 -1.95 27.87
N MET A 91 14.55 -1.67 28.77
CA MET A 91 14.79 -1.81 30.22
C MET A 91 15.05 -3.25 30.65
N GLN A 92 14.44 -4.22 29.97
CA GLN A 92 14.62 -5.64 30.26
C GLN A 92 16.05 -6.12 29.98
N ASP A 93 16.61 -5.80 28.82
CA ASP A 93 17.97 -6.20 28.45
C ASP A 93 19.01 -5.53 29.36
N GLN A 94 18.74 -4.30 29.82
CA GLN A 94 19.62 -3.62 30.76
C GLN A 94 19.53 -4.16 32.19
N GLY A 95 18.31 -4.42 32.67
CA GLY A 95 18.10 -5.09 33.96
C GLY A 95 18.85 -6.41 34.00
N LEU A 96 18.66 -7.26 32.98
CA LEU A 96 19.39 -8.53 32.85
C LEU A 96 20.91 -8.34 32.99
N ILE A 97 21.49 -7.35 32.31
CA ILE A 97 22.93 -7.09 32.41
C ILE A 97 23.31 -6.68 33.84
N LEU A 98 22.65 -5.68 34.42
CA LEU A 98 23.01 -5.19 35.74
C LEU A 98 22.79 -6.26 36.82
N ASP A 99 21.68 -6.99 36.74
CA ASP A 99 21.35 -8.10 37.65
C ASP A 99 22.41 -9.20 37.58
N THR A 100 22.85 -9.63 36.38
CA THR A 100 23.91 -10.64 36.23
C THR A 100 25.23 -10.21 36.88
N PHE A 101 25.60 -8.93 36.75
CA PHE A 101 26.84 -8.42 37.38
C PHE A 101 26.70 -8.28 38.90
N LYS A 102 25.52 -7.87 39.38
CA LYS A 102 25.22 -7.75 40.82
C LYS A 102 25.19 -9.13 41.49
N GLU A 103 24.44 -10.08 40.95
CA GLU A 103 24.30 -11.44 41.51
C GLU A 103 25.63 -12.21 41.53
N SER A 104 26.50 -11.98 40.56
CA SER A 104 27.83 -12.60 40.50
C SER A 104 28.92 -11.84 41.28
N ASN A 105 28.60 -10.68 41.84
CA ASN A 105 29.55 -9.76 42.46
C ASN A 105 30.76 -9.41 41.55
N THR A 106 30.50 -9.34 40.24
CA THR A 106 31.52 -9.00 39.24
C THR A 106 31.55 -7.49 39.05
N LYS A 107 32.72 -6.87 39.19
CA LYS A 107 32.83 -5.41 39.06
C LYS A 107 32.88 -4.96 37.60
N ILE A 108 32.30 -3.80 37.30
CA ILE A 108 32.44 -3.17 35.98
C ILE A 108 33.53 -2.10 36.07
N ILE A 109 34.59 -2.23 35.28
CA ILE A 109 35.71 -1.29 35.29
C ILE A 109 35.72 -0.49 33.99
N THR A 110 35.70 0.83 34.14
CA THR A 110 35.94 1.79 33.05
C THR A 110 37.21 2.57 33.32
N PRO A 111 37.79 3.26 32.31
CA PRO A 111 38.90 4.20 32.54
C PRO A 111 38.57 5.30 33.56
N ARG A 112 37.28 5.64 33.73
CA ARG A 112 36.84 6.72 34.61
C ARG A 112 36.54 6.27 36.04
N LYS A 113 35.89 5.11 36.18
CA LYS A 113 35.31 4.64 37.45
C LYS A 113 35.23 3.11 37.49
N ILE A 114 35.39 2.54 38.68
CA ILE A 114 35.00 1.17 39.00
C ILE A 114 33.58 1.23 39.55
N TYR A 115 32.68 0.40 39.04
CA TYR A 115 31.31 0.26 39.52
C TYR A 115 31.20 -1.06 40.26
N ASP A 116 30.81 -0.97 41.52
CA ASP A 116 30.49 -2.10 42.39
C ASP A 116 28.98 -2.12 42.65
N LEU A 117 28.24 -3.04 42.02
CA LEU A 117 26.77 -3.02 42.08
C LEU A 117 26.21 -3.51 43.44
N ASP A 118 27.05 -3.97 44.35
CA ASP A 118 26.69 -4.18 45.77
C ASP A 118 26.68 -2.86 46.55
N ASN A 119 27.30 -1.80 46.03
CA ASN A 119 27.25 -0.46 46.62
C ASN A 119 26.06 0.31 46.04
N GLU A 120 25.15 0.75 46.93
CA GLU A 120 23.92 1.47 46.58
C GLU A 120 24.18 2.70 45.67
N PHE A 121 25.22 3.49 45.96
CA PHE A 121 25.53 4.67 45.13
C PHE A 121 26.04 4.30 43.74
N ASP A 122 26.84 3.24 43.62
CA ASP A 122 27.36 2.77 42.33
C ASP A 122 26.26 2.10 41.50
N GLU A 123 25.36 1.37 42.14
CA GLU A 123 24.14 0.81 41.54
C GLU A 123 23.25 1.94 40.97
N GLU A 124 22.81 2.88 41.82
CA GLU A 124 21.96 4.01 41.40
C GLU A 124 22.62 4.83 40.27
N TYR A 125 23.93 5.08 40.39
CA TYR A 125 24.67 5.82 39.38
C TYR A 125 24.74 5.06 38.05
N SER A 126 24.90 3.73 38.08
CA SER A 126 24.91 2.88 36.88
C SER A 126 23.55 2.89 36.16
N GLU A 127 22.44 2.85 36.91
CA GLU A 127 21.09 2.94 36.37
C GLU A 127 20.81 4.30 35.74
N PHE A 128 21.27 5.38 36.40
CA PHE A 128 21.13 6.74 35.89
C PHE A 128 21.89 6.95 34.58
N GLU A 129 23.15 6.52 34.50
CA GLU A 129 23.96 6.58 33.28
C GLU A 129 23.30 5.78 32.15
N ALA A 130 22.82 4.57 32.45
CA ALA A 130 22.10 3.72 31.50
C ALA A 130 20.79 4.37 31.00
N PHE A 131 20.07 5.10 31.86
CA PHE A 131 18.91 5.89 31.49
C PHE A 131 19.28 7.06 30.57
N MET A 132 20.31 7.84 30.92
CA MET A 132 20.75 9.00 30.14
C MET A 132 21.22 8.61 28.75
N ALA A 133 22.02 7.54 28.63
CA ALA A 133 22.46 7.01 27.33
C ALA A 133 21.28 6.59 26.43
N ARG A 134 20.24 5.96 27.01
CA ARG A 134 19.02 5.61 26.27
C ARG A 134 18.23 6.84 25.83
N LYS A 135 18.11 7.85 26.70
CA LYS A 135 17.41 9.11 26.39
C LYS A 135 18.11 9.82 25.24
N GLU A 136 19.42 9.95 25.28
CA GLU A 136 20.21 10.54 24.21
C GLU A 136 20.04 9.77 22.89
N PHE A 137 20.14 8.44 22.94
CA PHE A 137 19.93 7.60 21.75
C PHE A 137 18.53 7.80 21.13
N LYS A 138 17.47 7.88 21.96
CA LYS A 138 16.10 8.18 21.49
C LYS A 138 16.02 9.56 20.84
N ILE A 139 16.68 10.57 21.39
CA ILE A 139 16.73 11.93 20.84
C ILE A 139 17.44 11.93 19.48
N ILE A 140 18.62 11.30 19.38
CA ILE A 140 19.36 11.19 18.11
C ILE A 140 18.51 10.48 17.05
N LYS A 141 17.87 9.36 17.41
CA LYS A 141 17.00 8.60 16.50
C LYS A 141 15.81 9.43 16.02
N ARG A 142 15.19 10.20 16.92
CA ARG A 142 14.10 11.13 16.57
C ARG A 142 14.59 12.22 15.62
N ARG A 143 15.74 12.84 15.89
CA ARG A 143 16.35 13.88 15.05
C ARG A 143 16.71 13.35 13.66
N LEU A 144 17.35 12.18 13.56
CA LEU A 144 17.68 11.53 12.28
C LEU A 144 16.41 11.20 11.48
N HIS A 145 15.37 10.70 12.15
CA HIS A 145 14.10 10.41 11.51
C HIS A 145 13.44 11.69 10.97
N GLN A 146 13.37 12.74 11.78
CA GLN A 146 12.84 14.04 11.39
C GLN A 146 13.64 14.67 10.24
N GLY A 147 14.98 14.63 10.30
CA GLY A 147 15.86 15.11 9.24
C GLY A 147 15.63 14.37 7.92
N ARG A 148 15.46 13.04 7.96
CA ARG A 148 15.10 12.26 6.77
C ARG A 148 13.74 12.65 6.21
N LEU A 149 12.74 12.82 7.08
CA LEU A 149 11.41 13.25 6.65
C LEU A 149 11.43 14.64 6.02
N ARG A 150 12.19 15.58 6.60
CA ARG A 150 12.38 16.92 6.05
C ARG A 150 13.05 16.85 4.67
N SER A 151 14.17 16.13 4.58
CA SER A 151 14.89 15.94 3.31
C SER A 151 13.99 15.35 2.21
N VAL A 152 13.14 14.37 2.53
CA VAL A 152 12.13 13.85 1.60
C VAL A 152 11.15 14.94 1.19
N LYS A 153 10.58 15.69 2.15
CA LYS A 153 9.61 16.76 1.88
C LYS A 153 10.19 17.88 1.01
N ASP A 154 11.48 18.14 1.15
CA ASP A 154 12.25 19.09 0.34
C ASP A 154 12.62 18.53 -1.05
N GLY A 155 12.06 17.37 -1.45
CA GLY A 155 12.26 16.78 -2.78
C GLY A 155 13.57 16.01 -2.97
N ASN A 156 14.30 15.69 -1.89
CA ASN A 156 15.58 14.98 -1.99
C ASN A 156 15.43 13.45 -1.94
N TYR A 157 16.36 12.75 -2.59
CA TYR A 157 16.38 11.30 -2.66
C TYR A 157 17.13 10.65 -1.49
N VAL A 158 16.38 10.09 -0.56
CA VAL A 158 16.92 9.43 0.66
C VAL A 158 17.17 7.91 0.51
N GLY A 159 16.86 7.34 -0.66
CA GLY A 159 17.05 5.91 -0.91
C GLY A 159 18.54 5.53 -0.97
N ALA A 160 18.86 4.31 -0.52
CA ALA A 160 20.24 3.82 -0.54
C ALA A 160 20.75 3.60 -1.98
N ARG A 161 19.90 3.04 -2.85
CA ARG A 161 20.20 2.77 -4.26
C ARG A 161 19.18 3.50 -5.14
N PRO A 162 19.59 4.16 -6.23
CA PRO A 162 18.67 4.82 -7.15
C PRO A 162 17.77 3.79 -7.86
N PRO A 163 16.58 4.20 -8.34
CA PRO A 163 15.75 3.39 -9.23
C PRO A 163 16.46 3.14 -10.57
N TYR A 164 16.14 2.03 -11.25
CA TYR A 164 16.62 1.78 -12.62
C TYR A 164 16.25 2.92 -13.56
N GLY A 165 17.14 3.37 -14.42
CA GLY A 165 16.93 4.59 -15.22
C GLY A 165 17.52 5.86 -14.61
N TYR A 166 17.96 5.81 -13.35
CA TYR A 166 18.59 6.94 -12.67
C TYR A 166 19.93 6.54 -12.02
N THR A 167 20.85 7.50 -11.96
CA THR A 167 22.01 7.50 -11.06
C THR A 167 21.72 8.41 -9.86
N LYS A 168 22.46 8.19 -8.76
CA LYS A 168 22.35 9.00 -7.54
C LYS A 168 23.51 10.00 -7.52
N VAL A 169 23.19 11.28 -7.49
CA VAL A 169 24.17 12.37 -7.50
C VAL A 169 23.98 13.27 -6.28
N LYS A 170 24.98 14.11 -5.98
CA LYS A 170 24.93 15.06 -4.86
C LYS A 170 24.96 16.48 -5.40
N VAL A 171 23.90 17.25 -5.16
CA VAL A 171 23.72 18.64 -5.58
C VAL A 171 23.44 19.47 -4.34
N ASP A 172 24.16 20.57 -4.15
CA ASP A 172 24.05 21.46 -2.97
C ASP A 172 24.08 20.74 -1.62
N GLY A 173 24.94 19.73 -1.51
CA GLY A 173 25.09 18.92 -0.29
C GLY A 173 24.02 17.84 -0.09
N ASN A 174 22.95 17.83 -0.90
CA ASN A 174 21.85 16.88 -0.82
C ASN A 174 21.90 15.84 -1.93
N HIS A 175 21.30 14.67 -1.70
CA HIS A 175 21.24 13.64 -2.74
C HIS A 175 20.00 13.82 -3.61
N THR A 176 20.18 13.78 -4.93
CA THR A 176 19.11 13.76 -5.93
C THR A 176 19.36 12.63 -6.94
N LEU A 177 18.51 12.53 -7.95
CA LEU A 177 18.60 11.57 -9.04
C LEU A 177 18.88 12.28 -10.36
N GLU A 178 19.67 11.65 -11.22
CA GLU A 178 19.93 12.10 -12.58
C GLU A 178 19.64 10.95 -13.56
N PRO A 179 18.98 11.18 -14.71
CA PRO A 179 18.67 10.11 -15.66
C PRO A 179 19.94 9.49 -16.21
N GLU A 180 20.04 8.16 -16.15
CA GLU A 180 21.07 7.40 -16.84
C GLU A 180 20.63 7.22 -18.30
N PRO A 181 21.32 7.81 -19.30
CA PRO A 181 20.79 7.92 -20.67
C PRO A 181 20.29 6.61 -21.28
N GLU A 182 21.06 5.53 -21.14
CA GLU A 182 20.71 4.23 -21.72
C GLU A 182 19.56 3.56 -20.96
N GLN A 183 19.59 3.58 -19.63
CA GLN A 183 18.53 2.96 -18.83
C GLN A 183 17.22 3.76 -18.90
N ALA A 184 17.29 5.09 -19.01
CA ALA A 184 16.14 5.97 -19.15
C ALA A 184 15.36 5.69 -20.45
N LYS A 185 16.05 5.42 -21.56
CA LYS A 185 15.42 4.96 -22.81
C LYS A 185 14.64 3.65 -22.60
N ILE A 186 15.22 2.69 -21.88
CA ILE A 186 14.55 1.42 -21.56
C ILE A 186 13.30 1.66 -20.69
N VAL A 187 13.37 2.56 -19.71
CA VAL A 187 12.20 2.94 -18.91
C VAL A 187 11.10 3.52 -19.80
N ASN A 188 11.42 4.43 -20.72
CA ASN A 188 10.44 4.98 -21.66
C ASN A 188 9.79 3.90 -22.53
N LEU A 189 10.59 3.00 -23.11
CA LEU A 189 10.08 1.85 -23.88
C LEU A 189 9.15 0.95 -23.05
N ILE A 190 9.47 0.72 -21.76
CA ILE A 190 8.59 -0.04 -20.86
C ILE A 190 7.22 0.62 -20.74
N PHE A 191 7.17 1.95 -20.53
CA PHE A 191 5.90 2.67 -20.41
C PHE A 191 5.14 2.73 -21.74
N GLU A 192 5.83 2.95 -22.86
CA GLU A 192 5.23 2.93 -24.20
C GLU A 192 4.61 1.57 -24.53
N TRP A 193 5.35 0.47 -24.38
CA TRP A 193 4.80 -0.88 -24.62
C TRP A 193 3.67 -1.22 -23.65
N TYR A 194 3.69 -0.72 -22.41
CA TYR A 194 2.62 -0.98 -21.46
C TYR A 194 1.32 -0.22 -21.78
N THR A 195 1.45 0.99 -22.32
CA THR A 195 0.34 1.95 -22.48
C THR A 195 -0.10 2.18 -23.92
N SER A 196 0.58 1.58 -24.89
CA SER A 196 0.23 1.67 -26.32
C SER A 196 -1.24 1.30 -26.57
N ASP A 197 -1.90 2.08 -27.43
CA ASP A 197 -3.27 1.79 -27.88
C ASP A 197 -3.29 0.70 -28.96
N ASN A 198 -2.20 0.53 -29.70
CA ASN A 198 -2.06 -0.54 -30.68
C ASN A 198 -1.91 -1.90 -29.97
N PRO A 199 -2.85 -2.87 -30.13
CA PRO A 199 -2.81 -4.18 -29.48
C PRO A 199 -1.57 -5.02 -29.81
N ASN A 200 -0.98 -4.82 -30.99
CA ASN A 200 0.22 -5.55 -31.41
C ASN A 200 1.49 -5.07 -30.71
N VAL A 201 1.50 -3.82 -30.24
CA VAL A 201 2.60 -3.22 -29.47
C VAL A 201 2.34 -3.35 -27.97
N ARG A 202 1.07 -3.23 -27.56
CA ARG A 202 0.66 -3.26 -26.17
C ARG A 202 0.99 -4.60 -25.52
N SER A 203 1.77 -4.54 -24.45
CA SER A 203 2.29 -5.73 -23.78
C SER A 203 2.05 -5.70 -22.27
N GLY A 204 1.65 -6.84 -21.72
CA GLY A 204 1.63 -7.03 -20.27
C GLY A 204 3.04 -7.07 -19.69
N THR A 205 3.16 -6.79 -18.39
CA THR A 205 4.44 -6.77 -17.65
C THR A 205 5.27 -8.05 -17.81
N THR A 206 4.64 -9.22 -17.95
CA THR A 206 5.33 -10.50 -18.24
C THR A 206 5.95 -10.51 -19.65
N ASN A 207 5.22 -10.05 -20.67
CA ASN A 207 5.71 -10.03 -22.05
C ASN A 207 6.80 -8.99 -22.23
N ILE A 208 6.66 -7.82 -21.58
CA ILE A 208 7.72 -6.80 -21.53
C ILE A 208 9.00 -7.37 -20.93
N ALA A 209 8.92 -8.06 -19.79
CA ALA A 209 10.08 -8.70 -19.19
C ALA A 209 10.72 -9.75 -20.12
N LYS A 210 9.91 -10.57 -20.79
CA LYS A 210 10.40 -11.56 -21.76
C LYS A 210 11.13 -10.89 -22.93
N ARG A 211 10.53 -9.85 -23.51
CA ARG A 211 11.09 -9.10 -24.64
C ARG A 211 12.43 -8.46 -24.29
N LEU A 212 12.54 -7.81 -23.13
CA LEU A 212 13.81 -7.22 -22.67
C LEU A 212 14.90 -8.28 -22.46
N ASN A 213 14.55 -9.46 -21.93
CA ASN A 213 15.49 -10.57 -21.78
C ASN A 213 15.93 -11.15 -23.13
N GLU A 214 15.03 -11.28 -24.10
CA GLU A 214 15.33 -11.73 -25.46
C GLU A 214 16.25 -10.75 -26.20
N MET A 215 16.11 -9.45 -25.91
CA MET A 215 16.99 -8.40 -26.41
C MET A 215 18.35 -8.32 -25.68
N GLY A 216 18.58 -9.15 -24.66
CA GLY A 216 19.84 -9.15 -23.89
C GLY A 216 20.01 -7.93 -22.98
N VAL A 217 18.95 -7.15 -22.71
CA VAL A 217 19.03 -5.96 -21.85
C VAL A 217 19.12 -6.40 -20.38
N PRO A 218 20.20 -6.08 -19.64
CA PRO A 218 20.32 -6.46 -18.24
C PRO A 218 19.37 -5.66 -17.34
N SER A 219 18.80 -6.31 -16.34
CA SER A 219 18.13 -5.62 -15.23
C SER A 219 19.17 -4.95 -14.31
N TYR A 220 18.72 -4.18 -13.31
CA TYR A 220 19.60 -3.39 -12.42
C TYR A 220 20.82 -4.14 -11.86
N TYR A 221 20.68 -5.43 -11.50
CA TYR A 221 21.78 -6.23 -10.94
C TYR A 221 22.52 -7.09 -11.99
N GLY A 222 22.33 -6.82 -13.28
CA GLY A 222 22.88 -7.65 -14.36
C GLY A 222 22.09 -8.95 -14.62
N GLY A 223 21.01 -9.21 -13.87
CA GLY A 223 20.17 -10.40 -14.01
C GLY A 223 19.03 -10.23 -15.03
N LYS A 224 18.18 -11.25 -15.14
CA LYS A 224 16.99 -11.24 -16.00
C LYS A 224 15.86 -10.38 -15.43
N TRP A 225 15.12 -9.71 -16.31
CA TRP A 225 13.87 -9.03 -16.00
C TRP A 225 12.80 -10.01 -15.55
N SER A 226 12.04 -9.62 -14.53
CA SER A 226 10.87 -10.36 -14.07
C SER A 226 9.62 -9.48 -14.13
N ASN A 227 8.46 -10.11 -14.22
CA ASN A 227 7.15 -9.46 -14.18
C ASN A 227 7.01 -8.47 -13.01
N ASN A 228 7.50 -8.85 -11.82
CA ASN A 228 7.42 -8.00 -10.63
C ASN A 228 8.30 -6.75 -10.75
N VAL A 229 9.50 -6.86 -11.32
CA VAL A 229 10.39 -5.70 -11.51
C VAL A 229 9.75 -4.68 -12.46
N ILE A 230 9.20 -5.13 -13.59
CA ILE A 230 8.49 -4.24 -14.52
C ILE A 230 7.28 -3.60 -13.83
N LEU A 231 6.51 -4.35 -13.04
CA LEU A 231 5.39 -3.81 -12.29
C LEU A 231 5.81 -2.76 -11.25
N GLN A 232 6.96 -2.94 -10.59
CA GLN A 232 7.49 -1.91 -9.69
C GLN A 232 7.87 -0.65 -10.45
N ILE A 233 8.46 -0.77 -11.66
CA ILE A 233 8.80 0.39 -12.49
C ILE A 233 7.53 1.16 -12.86
N VAL A 234 6.55 0.49 -13.44
CA VAL A 234 5.29 1.10 -13.90
C VAL A 234 4.53 1.78 -12.76
N ARG A 235 4.65 1.30 -11.51
CA ARG A 235 3.95 1.87 -10.34
C ARG A 235 4.70 3.05 -9.68
N ASN A 236 5.99 3.21 -9.95
CA ASN A 236 6.82 4.11 -9.14
C ASN A 236 6.70 5.56 -9.63
N PRO A 237 6.16 6.49 -8.82
CA PRO A 237 6.00 7.89 -9.22
C PRO A 237 7.34 8.64 -9.40
N VAL A 238 8.47 8.03 -9.05
CA VAL A 238 9.80 8.61 -9.32
C VAL A 238 10.05 8.88 -10.80
N TYR A 239 9.41 8.14 -11.71
CA TYR A 239 9.59 8.34 -13.15
C TYR A 239 8.89 9.58 -13.68
N ILE A 240 7.95 10.17 -12.92
CA ILE A 240 7.30 11.44 -13.23
C ILE A 240 7.84 12.59 -12.38
N GLY A 241 9.04 12.45 -11.81
CA GLY A 241 9.65 13.51 -11.00
C GLY A 241 9.14 13.60 -9.56
N LYS A 242 8.40 12.60 -9.04
CA LYS A 242 7.85 12.64 -7.67
C LYS A 242 8.53 11.65 -6.72
N ILE A 243 8.74 12.04 -5.47
CA ILE A 243 9.33 11.16 -4.44
C ILE A 243 8.24 10.63 -3.53
N SER A 244 8.16 9.30 -3.42
CA SER A 244 7.27 8.62 -2.46
C SER A 244 8.05 8.04 -1.29
N TRP A 245 7.61 8.29 -0.06
CA TRP A 245 8.19 7.74 1.17
C TRP A 245 7.14 7.18 2.13
N GLY A 246 7.56 6.23 2.97
CA GLY A 246 6.71 5.71 4.05
C GLY A 246 5.70 4.63 3.63
N ARG A 247 5.71 4.16 2.38
CA ARG A 247 4.76 3.13 1.91
C ARG A 247 4.75 1.83 2.73
N VAL A 248 5.92 1.37 3.17
CA VAL A 248 6.06 0.10 3.91
C VAL A 248 6.65 0.40 5.28
N GLU A 249 5.91 0.06 6.32
CA GLU A 249 6.42 -0.01 7.67
C GLU A 249 7.13 -1.35 7.87
N ARG A 250 8.38 -1.31 8.33
CA ARG A 250 9.16 -2.50 8.68
C ARG A 250 9.44 -2.48 10.17
N LYS A 251 9.03 -3.53 10.87
CA LYS A 251 9.33 -3.76 12.28
C LYS A 251 10.11 -5.05 12.40
N LYS A 252 11.24 -5.03 13.11
CA LYS A 252 11.93 -6.28 13.48
C LYS A 252 11.00 -7.04 14.42
N SER A 253 10.79 -8.34 14.16
CA SER A 253 10.01 -9.16 15.08
C SER A 253 10.75 -9.28 16.42
N LYS A 254 9.97 -9.45 17.50
CA LYS A 254 10.52 -9.73 18.84
C LYS A 254 10.97 -11.19 18.99
N ALA A 255 10.53 -12.08 18.11
CA ALA A 255 10.88 -13.50 18.18
C ALA A 255 12.22 -13.78 17.47
N PRO A 256 13.15 -14.54 18.11
CA PRO A 256 14.52 -14.74 17.60
C PRO A 256 14.62 -15.45 16.25
N HIS A 257 13.55 -16.12 15.78
CA HIS A 257 13.52 -16.84 14.49
C HIS A 257 12.62 -16.18 13.43
N LYS A 258 11.96 -15.08 13.78
CA LYS A 258 10.99 -14.42 12.89
C LYS A 258 11.65 -13.16 12.34
N GLY A 259 11.67 -13.05 11.01
CA GLY A 259 12.34 -11.96 10.30
C GLY A 259 11.67 -10.59 10.49
N VAL A 260 11.91 -9.69 9.55
CA VAL A 260 11.29 -8.36 9.54
C VAL A 260 9.83 -8.49 9.14
N GLU A 261 8.92 -8.06 10.01
CA GLU A 261 7.51 -7.90 9.68
C GLU A 261 7.32 -6.61 8.88
N ALA A 262 6.64 -6.72 7.73
CA ALA A 262 6.41 -5.61 6.83
C ALA A 262 4.90 -5.41 6.60
N ARG A 263 4.41 -4.21 6.87
CA ARG A 263 3.02 -3.80 6.62
C ARG A 263 3.00 -2.62 5.65
N ILE A 264 2.05 -2.63 4.72
CA ILE A 264 1.80 -1.48 3.84
C ILE A 264 0.99 -0.45 4.63
N ARG A 265 1.44 0.81 4.64
CA ARG A 265 0.73 1.92 5.29
C ARG A 265 -0.47 2.39 4.46
N PRO A 266 -1.54 2.90 5.09
CA PRO A 266 -2.62 3.62 4.40
C PRO A 266 -2.08 4.75 3.52
N VAL A 267 -2.78 5.09 2.45
CA VAL A 267 -2.33 6.14 1.50
C VAL A 267 -2.21 7.50 2.19
N SER A 268 -3.08 7.81 3.15
CA SER A 268 -3.05 9.05 3.94
C SER A 268 -1.77 9.24 4.78
N GLU A 269 -1.07 8.16 5.11
CA GLU A 269 0.19 8.20 5.88
C GLU A 269 1.43 8.21 4.97
N GLN A 270 1.25 8.11 3.65
CA GLN A 270 2.34 8.09 2.68
C GLN A 270 2.69 9.52 2.27
N ILE A 271 3.98 9.81 2.20
CA ILE A 271 4.47 11.11 1.72
C ILE A 271 4.68 10.97 0.22
N LEU A 272 4.03 11.83 -0.55
CA LEU A 272 4.26 12.01 -1.97
C LEU A 272 4.51 13.50 -2.20
N VAL A 273 5.69 13.84 -2.71
CA VAL A 273 6.07 15.23 -3.00
C VAL A 273 6.78 15.31 -4.35
N ASP A 274 6.89 16.51 -4.89
CA ASP A 274 7.72 16.76 -6.07
C ASP A 274 9.20 16.59 -5.69
N GLY A 275 9.93 15.89 -6.55
CA GLY A 275 11.36 15.63 -6.41
C GLY A 275 12.18 16.66 -7.16
N ASN A 276 13.43 16.83 -6.72
CA ASN A 276 14.40 17.74 -7.35
C ASN A 276 15.10 17.09 -8.56
N HIS A 277 14.55 15.99 -9.10
CA HIS A 277 15.13 15.24 -10.20
C HIS A 277 14.24 15.34 -11.45
N PRO A 278 14.82 15.37 -12.66
CA PRO A 278 14.03 15.43 -13.89
C PRO A 278 13.24 14.13 -14.09
N ALA A 279 12.02 14.27 -14.61
CA ALA A 279 11.18 13.13 -14.97
C ALA A 279 11.73 12.41 -16.21
N ILE A 280 11.68 11.07 -16.22
CA ILE A 280 11.97 10.25 -17.41
C ILE A 280 10.72 10.12 -18.28
N VAL A 281 9.54 10.10 -17.66
CA VAL A 281 8.24 9.79 -18.27
C VAL A 281 7.27 10.93 -18.02
N SER A 282 6.39 11.24 -18.98
CA SER A 282 5.35 12.25 -18.79
C SER A 282 4.25 11.79 -17.83
N GLU A 283 3.65 12.72 -17.10
CA GLU A 283 2.53 12.42 -16.19
C GLU A 283 1.37 11.73 -16.92
N LYS A 284 1.05 12.19 -18.14
CA LYS A 284 0.01 11.60 -18.99
C LYS A 284 0.25 10.10 -19.22
N LEU A 285 1.47 9.71 -19.56
CA LEU A 285 1.82 8.31 -19.83
C LEU A 285 1.78 7.48 -18.54
N PHE A 286 2.25 8.04 -17.42
CA PHE A 286 2.23 7.35 -16.13
C PHE A 286 0.81 7.12 -15.60
N TYR A 287 -0.07 8.11 -15.66
CA TYR A 287 -1.45 7.97 -15.20
C TYR A 287 -2.26 7.03 -16.12
N LYS A 288 -2.01 7.05 -17.43
CA LYS A 288 -2.54 6.03 -18.36
C LYS A 288 -2.12 4.61 -17.93
N ALA A 289 -0.86 4.43 -17.52
CA ALA A 289 -0.39 3.16 -16.99
C ALA A 289 -1.08 2.77 -15.67
N GLN A 290 -1.33 3.71 -14.76
CA GLN A 290 -2.08 3.44 -13.53
C GLN A 290 -3.52 3.02 -13.81
N ASP A 291 -4.19 3.70 -14.73
CA ASP A 291 -5.55 3.40 -15.15
C ASP A 291 -5.67 1.98 -15.75
N ILE A 292 -4.76 1.63 -16.66
CA ILE A 292 -4.65 0.26 -17.21
C ILE A 292 -4.42 -0.77 -16.10
N ARG A 293 -3.69 -0.41 -15.04
CA ARG A 293 -3.37 -1.31 -13.93
C ARG A 293 -4.57 -1.51 -13.00
N THR A 294 -5.30 -0.45 -12.67
CA THR A 294 -6.47 -0.50 -11.76
C THR A 294 -7.68 -1.13 -12.43
N LYS A 295 -7.87 -0.90 -13.74
CA LYS A 295 -8.96 -1.50 -14.54
C LYS A 295 -8.80 -3.00 -14.84
N LYS A 296 -7.80 -3.70 -14.28
CA LYS A 296 -7.60 -5.13 -14.54
C LYS A 296 -8.62 -6.05 -13.86
N SER A 297 -9.82 -6.09 -14.45
CA SER A 297 -10.48 -7.34 -14.82
C SER A 297 -10.29 -7.55 -16.33
N HIS A 298 -9.12 -8.03 -16.75
CA HIS A 298 -8.91 -8.46 -18.14
C HIS A 298 -8.36 -9.90 -18.16
N PRO A 299 -9.03 -10.84 -18.86
CA PRO A 299 -8.53 -12.19 -19.05
C PRO A 299 -7.16 -12.15 -19.75
N ARG A 300 -6.29 -13.12 -19.42
CA ARG A 300 -4.93 -13.18 -19.95
C ARG A 300 -4.99 -13.36 -21.46
N TYR A 301 -4.71 -12.30 -22.22
CA TYR A 301 -4.45 -12.38 -23.65
C TYR A 301 -3.25 -13.30 -23.89
N LYS A 302 -3.48 -14.40 -24.61
CA LYS A 302 -2.43 -15.26 -25.16
C LYS A 302 -2.53 -15.15 -26.68
N PRO A 303 -1.52 -14.59 -27.38
CA PRO A 303 -1.53 -14.60 -28.84
C PRO A 303 -1.55 -16.07 -29.30
N ASN A 304 -2.43 -16.40 -30.25
CA ASN A 304 -2.69 -17.73 -30.83
C ASN A 304 -3.57 -18.72 -30.03
N GLN A 305 -4.36 -18.27 -29.06
CA GLN A 305 -5.51 -19.07 -28.58
C GLN A 305 -6.79 -18.26 -28.71
N SER A 306 -7.66 -18.65 -29.65
CA SER A 306 -9.01 -18.12 -29.72
C SER A 306 -9.73 -18.33 -28.39
N LEU A 307 -10.50 -17.34 -27.96
CA LEU A 307 -11.29 -17.45 -26.74
C LEU A 307 -12.26 -18.63 -26.88
N GLN A 308 -12.28 -19.52 -25.89
CA GLN A 308 -13.13 -20.73 -25.92
C GLN A 308 -14.30 -20.68 -24.95
N ASN A 309 -14.41 -19.58 -24.19
CA ASN A 309 -15.42 -19.36 -23.17
C ASN A 309 -16.01 -17.96 -23.33
N PRO A 310 -17.28 -17.82 -23.79
CA PRO A 310 -17.93 -16.53 -23.95
C PRO A 310 -18.19 -15.84 -22.60
N LEU A 311 -18.12 -16.58 -21.48
CA LEU A 311 -18.30 -16.05 -20.12
C LEU A 311 -16.98 -15.71 -19.41
N ALA A 312 -15.86 -15.64 -20.15
CA ALA A 312 -14.55 -15.44 -19.56
C ALA A 312 -14.42 -14.06 -18.88
N GLY A 313 -14.19 -14.08 -17.57
CA GLY A 313 -14.05 -12.89 -16.74
C GLY A 313 -15.36 -12.28 -16.24
N LEU A 314 -16.51 -12.89 -16.55
CA LEU A 314 -17.82 -12.44 -16.09
C LEU A 314 -18.29 -13.21 -14.85
N ILE A 315 -17.98 -14.51 -14.76
CA ILE A 315 -18.50 -15.37 -13.68
C ILE A 315 -17.57 -15.35 -12.46
N VAL A 316 -18.10 -14.89 -11.34
CA VAL A 316 -17.38 -14.73 -10.06
C VAL A 316 -17.91 -15.71 -9.03
N CYS A 317 -17.02 -16.32 -8.26
CA CYS A 317 -17.36 -17.21 -7.16
C CYS A 317 -17.92 -16.42 -5.98
N SER A 318 -19.14 -16.74 -5.51
CA SER A 318 -19.75 -16.10 -4.33
C SER A 318 -18.91 -16.25 -3.05
N ILE A 319 -18.17 -17.36 -2.91
CA ILE A 319 -17.45 -17.72 -1.68
C ILE A 319 -16.08 -17.02 -1.58
N CYS A 320 -15.33 -16.96 -2.69
CA CYS A 320 -13.95 -16.45 -2.67
C CYS A 320 -13.72 -15.19 -3.51
N GLY A 321 -14.74 -14.71 -4.22
CA GLY A 321 -14.64 -13.55 -5.12
C GLY A 321 -13.75 -13.77 -6.36
N GLY A 322 -13.21 -14.97 -6.55
CA GLY A 322 -12.36 -15.29 -7.71
C GLY A 322 -13.18 -15.64 -8.96
N ASN A 323 -12.63 -15.35 -10.14
CA ASN A 323 -13.24 -15.72 -11.42
C ASN A 323 -13.25 -17.24 -11.63
N LEU A 324 -14.38 -17.78 -12.09
CA LEU A 324 -14.49 -19.15 -12.56
C LEU A 324 -13.74 -19.29 -13.89
N LYS A 325 -13.02 -20.40 -14.05
CA LYS A 325 -12.26 -20.71 -15.26
C LYS A 325 -12.87 -21.89 -15.99
N MET A 326 -12.75 -21.84 -17.31
CA MET A 326 -13.13 -22.96 -18.16
C MET A 326 -12.08 -24.07 -18.05
N PHE A 327 -12.54 -25.32 -17.91
CA PHE A 327 -11.71 -26.50 -18.00
C PHE A 327 -12.38 -27.60 -18.83
N ARG A 328 -11.56 -28.50 -19.39
CA ARG A 328 -11.99 -29.70 -20.11
C ARG A 328 -11.63 -30.92 -19.27
N GLN A 329 -12.56 -31.87 -19.14
CA GLN A 329 -12.24 -33.16 -18.51
C GLN A 329 -11.40 -34.01 -19.47
N TRP A 330 -10.32 -34.62 -18.96
CA TRP A 330 -9.45 -35.49 -19.73
C TRP A 330 -10.04 -36.91 -19.81
N GLY A 331 -9.92 -37.59 -20.96
CA GLY A 331 -10.14 -39.04 -21.08
C GLY A 331 -11.56 -39.56 -21.41
N ARG A 332 -12.57 -38.73 -21.68
CA ARG A 332 -13.91 -39.20 -22.13
C ARG A 332 -14.24 -38.73 -23.55
N LYS A 333 -14.89 -39.60 -24.34
CA LYS A 333 -15.27 -39.39 -25.76
C LYS A 333 -16.16 -38.15 -26.00
N ASN A 334 -16.80 -37.59 -24.98
CA ASN A 334 -17.65 -36.40 -25.08
C ASN A 334 -17.10 -35.24 -24.21
N ARG A 335 -16.33 -34.33 -24.82
CA ARG A 335 -15.56 -33.28 -24.13
C ARG A 335 -16.41 -32.05 -23.82
N HIS A 336 -17.36 -32.15 -22.88
CA HIS A 336 -18.10 -30.96 -22.45
C HIS A 336 -17.19 -29.92 -21.77
N ARG A 337 -17.41 -28.64 -22.08
CA ARG A 337 -16.75 -27.49 -21.43
C ARG A 337 -17.41 -27.24 -20.08
N HIS A 338 -16.59 -27.06 -19.05
CA HIS A 338 -17.05 -26.86 -17.68
C HIS A 338 -16.44 -25.60 -17.07
N LEU A 339 -17.13 -24.98 -16.12
CA LEU A 339 -16.64 -23.88 -15.31
C LEU A 339 -16.29 -24.37 -13.90
N ARG A 340 -15.17 -23.89 -13.36
CA ARG A 340 -14.68 -24.24 -12.02
C ARG A 340 -13.94 -23.09 -11.37
N CYS A 341 -14.10 -22.96 -10.06
CA CYS A 341 -13.29 -22.07 -9.25
C CYS A 341 -11.92 -22.70 -8.96
N ASP A 342 -10.83 -22.00 -9.27
CA ASP A 342 -9.47 -22.50 -9.05
C ASP A 342 -8.96 -22.34 -7.60
N HIS A 343 -9.70 -21.61 -6.75
CA HIS A 343 -9.36 -21.48 -5.34
C HIS A 343 -9.64 -22.81 -4.61
N LYS A 344 -8.62 -23.34 -3.91
CA LYS A 344 -8.71 -24.57 -3.12
C LYS A 344 -8.92 -24.19 -1.65
N GLY A 345 -10.08 -24.55 -1.08
CA GLY A 345 -10.36 -24.46 0.36
C GLY A 345 -10.04 -25.76 1.10
N ARG A 346 -10.35 -25.84 2.39
CA ARG A 346 -10.23 -27.09 3.18
C ARG A 346 -11.31 -28.08 2.73
N GLY A 347 -10.96 -29.02 1.86
CA GLY A 347 -11.86 -30.06 1.36
C GLY A 347 -12.17 -30.01 -0.15
N GLY A 348 -11.62 -29.06 -0.91
CA GLY A 348 -11.79 -29.01 -2.37
C GLY A 348 -11.93 -27.61 -2.95
N HIS A 349 -12.48 -27.52 -4.17
CA HIS A 349 -12.79 -26.23 -4.80
C HIS A 349 -13.96 -25.54 -4.07
N CYS A 350 -13.96 -24.21 -4.00
CA CYS A 350 -15.03 -23.44 -3.32
C CYS A 350 -16.43 -23.78 -3.82
N ASN A 351 -16.57 -23.99 -5.13
CA ASN A 351 -17.85 -24.22 -5.79
C ASN A 351 -17.79 -25.49 -6.63
N ARG A 352 -18.92 -26.21 -6.72
CA ARG A 352 -19.02 -27.39 -7.58
C ARG A 352 -18.93 -26.99 -9.05
N THR A 353 -18.27 -27.84 -9.82
CA THR A 353 -18.17 -27.70 -11.28
C THR A 353 -19.55 -27.72 -11.94
N VAL A 354 -19.74 -26.89 -12.98
CA VAL A 354 -20.94 -26.89 -13.84
C VAL A 354 -20.56 -26.88 -15.32
N ARG A 355 -21.45 -27.37 -16.18
CA ARG A 355 -21.26 -27.26 -17.63
C ARG A 355 -21.46 -25.81 -18.07
N LEU A 356 -20.57 -25.33 -18.94
CA LEU A 356 -20.59 -23.97 -19.46
C LEU A 356 -21.96 -23.60 -20.06
N ARG A 357 -22.54 -24.52 -20.86
CA ARG A 357 -23.83 -24.32 -21.54
C ARG A 357 -24.98 -24.01 -20.59
N TYR A 358 -25.01 -24.60 -19.39
CA TYR A 358 -26.11 -24.32 -18.44
C TYR A 358 -26.03 -22.90 -17.89
N VAL A 359 -24.81 -22.43 -17.59
CA VAL A 359 -24.60 -21.07 -17.09
C VAL A 359 -24.86 -20.05 -18.20
N GLU A 360 -24.39 -20.32 -19.41
CA GLU A 360 -24.62 -19.45 -20.58
C GLU A 360 -26.13 -19.32 -20.87
N ASN A 361 -26.85 -20.43 -21.01
CA ASN A 361 -28.29 -20.40 -21.26
C ASN A 361 -29.07 -19.73 -20.12
N ARG A 362 -28.63 -19.90 -18.87
CA ARG A 362 -29.25 -19.21 -17.73
C ARG A 362 -29.06 -17.70 -17.85
N ILE A 363 -27.86 -17.22 -18.19
CA ILE A 363 -27.60 -15.78 -18.35
C ILE A 363 -28.51 -15.17 -19.41
N ILE A 364 -28.61 -15.82 -20.58
CA ILE A 364 -29.45 -15.34 -21.68
C ILE A 364 -30.93 -15.26 -21.25
N LYS A 365 -31.46 -16.32 -20.64
CA LYS A 365 -32.85 -16.34 -20.14
C LYS A 365 -33.14 -15.27 -19.08
N GLU A 366 -32.20 -15.04 -18.17
CA GLU A 366 -32.35 -14.01 -17.13
C GLU A 366 -32.28 -12.60 -17.74
N LEU A 367 -31.48 -12.38 -18.79
CA LEU A 367 -31.48 -11.11 -19.53
C LEU A 367 -32.78 -10.91 -20.31
N GLU A 368 -33.33 -11.95 -20.94
CA GLU A 368 -34.65 -11.91 -21.60
C GLU A 368 -35.76 -11.58 -20.61
N HIS A 369 -35.76 -12.25 -19.45
CA HIS A 369 -36.73 -11.99 -18.40
C HIS A 369 -36.59 -10.58 -17.81
N TRP A 370 -35.35 -10.11 -17.63
CA TRP A 370 -35.07 -8.76 -17.17
C TRP A 370 -35.61 -7.71 -18.15
N ILE A 371 -35.45 -7.91 -19.46
CA ILE A 371 -36.05 -7.03 -20.47
C ILE A 371 -37.57 -7.05 -20.35
N HIS A 372 -38.20 -8.23 -20.30
CA HIS A 372 -39.65 -8.36 -20.22
C HIS A 372 -40.23 -7.68 -18.97
N GLN A 373 -39.62 -7.87 -17.81
CA GLN A 373 -40.05 -7.24 -16.56
C GLN A 373 -39.93 -5.71 -16.63
N TYR A 374 -38.85 -5.19 -17.25
CA TYR A 374 -38.70 -3.75 -17.45
C TYR A 374 -39.73 -3.20 -18.44
N GLU A 375 -40.05 -3.94 -19.51
CA GLU A 375 -41.09 -3.56 -20.46
C GLU A 375 -42.48 -3.53 -19.83
N GLU A 376 -42.82 -4.52 -19.00
CA GLU A 376 -44.09 -4.55 -18.27
C GLU A 376 -44.21 -3.39 -17.26
N GLN A 377 -43.12 -3.05 -16.55
CA GLN A 377 -43.10 -1.87 -15.68
C GLN A 377 -43.27 -0.56 -16.44
N ILE A 378 -42.86 -0.53 -17.72
CA ILE A 378 -43.01 0.62 -18.61
C ILE A 378 -44.45 0.70 -19.16
N THR A 379 -45.05 -0.39 -19.62
CA THR A 379 -46.45 -0.38 -20.09
C THR A 379 -47.44 -0.06 -18.99
N PHE A 380 -47.23 -0.54 -17.76
CA PHE A 380 -48.07 -0.15 -16.62
C PHE A 380 -47.93 1.33 -16.22
N THR A 381 -46.79 1.97 -16.51
CA THR A 381 -46.62 3.40 -16.25
C THR A 381 -47.08 4.29 -17.40
N ASP A 382 -47.17 3.78 -18.62
CA ASP A 382 -47.72 4.49 -19.78
C ASP A 382 -49.28 4.40 -19.86
N ASP A 383 -49.92 3.32 -19.36
CA ASP A 383 -51.39 3.14 -19.43
C ASP A 383 -52.16 3.92 -18.34
N ASP A 384 -51.58 4.13 -17.16
CA ASP A 384 -52.08 5.11 -16.15
C ASP A 384 -51.77 6.57 -16.57
N PHE A 385 -50.96 6.76 -17.62
CA PHE A 385 -50.50 8.05 -18.15
C PHE A 385 -51.36 8.59 -19.29
N HIS A 386 -52.41 7.87 -19.73
CA HIS A 386 -53.34 8.38 -20.74
C HIS A 386 -54.24 9.53 -20.24
N ARG A 387 -53.92 10.17 -19.11
CA ARG A 387 -54.65 11.35 -18.61
C ARG A 387 -53.85 12.64 -18.32
N GLN A 388 -52.51 12.71 -18.39
CA GLN A 388 -51.80 14.01 -18.40
C GLN A 388 -50.27 13.90 -18.70
N GLU A 389 -49.87 14.54 -19.81
CA GLU A 389 -48.55 15.07 -20.26
C GLU A 389 -47.25 14.23 -20.24
N PRO A 390 -46.40 14.29 -21.31
CA PRO A 390 -45.21 13.45 -21.48
C PRO A 390 -44.09 13.72 -20.47
N ALA A 391 -43.32 12.68 -20.13
CA ALA A 391 -42.15 12.66 -19.23
C ALA A 391 -41.04 13.72 -19.49
N HIS A 392 -41.13 14.50 -20.57
CA HIS A 392 -40.28 15.68 -20.82
C HIS A 392 -40.52 16.78 -19.78
N ASN A 393 -41.76 16.95 -19.30
CA ASN A 393 -42.10 17.99 -18.34
C ASN A 393 -41.46 17.79 -16.96
N HIS A 394 -41.24 16.55 -16.52
CA HIS A 394 -40.69 16.29 -15.19
C HIS A 394 -39.22 16.71 -15.03
N LEU A 395 -38.37 16.46 -16.05
CA LEU A 395 -36.97 16.88 -16.00
C LEU A 395 -36.82 18.40 -16.07
N GLU A 396 -37.62 19.06 -16.91
CA GLU A 396 -37.66 20.52 -16.98
C GLU A 396 -38.13 21.14 -15.65
N ILE A 397 -39.14 20.53 -14.99
CA ILE A 397 -39.60 20.97 -13.66
C ILE A 397 -38.47 20.84 -12.62
N TYR A 398 -37.70 19.74 -12.63
CA TYR A 398 -36.57 19.60 -11.72
C TYR A 398 -35.48 20.64 -12.00
N GLU A 399 -35.15 20.91 -13.26
CA GLU A 399 -34.16 21.94 -13.63
C GLU A 399 -34.59 23.34 -13.16
N ILE A 400 -35.86 23.70 -13.37
CA ILE A 400 -36.43 24.96 -12.91
C ILE A 400 -36.36 25.05 -11.38
N THR A 401 -36.72 23.98 -10.69
CA THR A 401 -36.72 23.93 -9.22
C THR A 401 -35.31 24.05 -8.64
N ILE A 402 -34.35 23.30 -9.19
CA ILE A 402 -32.92 23.37 -8.82
C ILE A 402 -32.40 24.80 -9.01
N LYS A 403 -32.70 25.42 -10.14
CA LYS A 403 -32.30 26.81 -10.41
C LYS A 403 -32.89 27.76 -9.37
N SER A 404 -34.19 27.68 -9.08
CA SER A 404 -34.82 28.57 -8.10
C SER A 404 -34.27 28.40 -6.68
N LEU A 405 -33.99 27.16 -6.24
CA LEU A 405 -33.44 26.88 -4.92
C LEU A 405 -31.99 27.36 -4.81
N THR A 406 -31.21 27.21 -5.88
CA THR A 406 -29.82 27.70 -5.94
C THR A 406 -29.79 29.22 -5.84
N GLU A 407 -30.65 29.92 -6.61
CA GLU A 407 -30.78 31.38 -6.55
C GLU A 407 -31.23 31.86 -5.16
N GLU A 408 -32.15 31.15 -4.49
CA GLU A 408 -32.59 31.49 -3.13
C GLU A 408 -31.46 31.32 -2.10
N ILE A 409 -30.65 30.25 -2.21
CA ILE A 409 -29.50 30.02 -1.34
C ILE A 409 -28.45 31.12 -1.52
N GLU A 410 -28.14 31.52 -2.75
CA GLU A 410 -27.21 32.63 -3.02
C GLU A 410 -27.69 33.95 -2.42
N GLN A 411 -28.99 34.23 -2.51
CA GLN A 411 -29.59 35.42 -1.88
C GLN A 411 -29.47 35.38 -0.36
N LEU A 412 -29.72 34.22 0.27
CA LEU A 412 -29.60 34.04 1.72
C LEU A 412 -28.14 34.16 2.19
N GLN A 413 -27.19 33.66 1.40
CA GLN A 413 -25.76 33.82 1.68
C GLN A 413 -25.33 35.29 1.59
N SER A 414 -25.77 36.02 0.56
CA SER A 414 -25.51 37.46 0.45
C SER A 414 -26.15 38.25 1.61
N GLN A 415 -27.33 37.85 2.10
CA GLN A 415 -27.94 38.45 3.29
C GLN A 415 -27.12 38.19 4.56
N LYS A 416 -26.50 37.01 4.68
CA LYS A 416 -25.61 36.66 5.79
C LYS A 416 -24.33 37.49 5.75
N ASP A 417 -23.73 37.70 4.57
CA ASP A 417 -22.54 38.55 4.43
C ASP A 417 -22.83 40.01 4.82
N ARG A 418 -23.96 40.56 4.36
CA ARG A 418 -24.41 41.90 4.77
C ARG A 418 -24.68 42.02 6.27
N LEU A 419 -25.10 40.92 6.92
CA LEU A 419 -25.34 40.89 8.36
C LEU A 419 -24.02 41.12 9.13
N HIS A 420 -22.90 40.59 8.63
CA HIS A 420 -21.56 40.85 9.19
C HIS A 420 -21.18 42.32 9.04
N ASP A 421 -21.37 42.92 7.86
CA ASP A 421 -21.09 44.34 7.62
C ASP A 421 -21.87 45.27 8.56
N PHE A 422 -23.13 44.93 8.86
CA PHE A 422 -23.97 45.73 9.75
C PHE A 422 -23.57 45.64 11.23
N LEU A 423 -23.02 44.51 11.67
CA LEU A 423 -22.43 44.39 13.00
C LEU A 423 -21.13 45.21 13.10
N GLU A 424 -20.25 45.10 12.09
CA GLU A 424 -18.98 45.84 12.05
C GLU A 424 -19.17 47.36 12.06
N ARG A 425 -20.27 47.85 11.47
CA ARG A 425 -20.66 49.27 11.46
C ARG A 425 -21.41 49.69 12.74
N GLY A 426 -21.68 48.78 13.66
CA GLY A 426 -22.43 49.05 14.90
C GLY A 426 -23.91 49.35 14.69
N ILE A 427 -24.51 48.92 13.58
CA ILE A 427 -25.94 49.12 13.26
C ILE A 427 -26.82 48.11 14.01
N TYR A 428 -26.30 46.90 14.26
CA TYR A 428 -26.95 45.87 15.05
C TYR A 428 -26.23 45.63 16.38
N ASP A 429 -27.01 45.36 17.44
CA ASP A 429 -26.51 44.79 18.68
C ASP A 429 -26.23 43.28 18.54
N GLU A 430 -25.47 42.73 19.49
CA GLU A 430 -25.02 41.33 19.47
C GLU A 430 -26.21 40.34 19.49
N ASP A 431 -27.28 40.62 20.24
CA ASP A 431 -28.44 39.73 20.35
C ASP A 431 -29.26 39.70 19.04
N THR A 432 -29.44 40.87 18.42
CA THR A 432 -30.10 41.00 17.11
C THR A 432 -29.29 40.32 16.00
N PHE A 433 -27.96 40.44 16.02
CA PHE A 433 -27.09 39.74 15.08
C PHE A 433 -27.19 38.22 15.23
N LEU A 434 -27.08 37.72 16.47
CA LEU A 434 -27.13 36.28 16.75
C LEU A 434 -28.47 35.66 16.34
N SER A 435 -29.59 36.29 16.71
CA SER A 435 -30.93 35.79 16.36
C SER A 435 -31.16 35.74 14.84
N ARG A 436 -30.70 36.76 14.09
CA ARG A 436 -30.81 36.76 12.61
C ARG A 436 -29.84 35.79 11.94
N SER A 437 -28.62 35.66 12.45
CA SER A 437 -27.62 34.74 11.94
C SER A 437 -28.07 33.28 12.07
N ILE A 438 -28.70 32.92 13.20
CA ILE A 438 -29.29 31.60 13.42
C ILE A 438 -30.39 31.32 12.40
N ARG A 439 -31.35 32.25 12.25
CA ARG A 439 -32.48 32.09 11.31
C ARG A 439 -32.04 31.98 9.85
N LEU A 440 -31.04 32.76 9.43
CA LEU A 440 -30.47 32.65 8.08
C LEU A 440 -29.76 31.31 7.88
N LYS A 441 -29.00 30.85 8.88
CA LYS A 441 -28.34 29.55 8.85
C LYS A 441 -29.36 28.40 8.70
N GLU A 442 -30.42 28.39 9.49
CA GLU A 442 -31.49 27.38 9.42
C GLU A 442 -32.15 27.35 8.04
N ARG A 443 -32.48 28.51 7.46
CA ARG A 443 -33.07 28.57 6.11
C ARG A 443 -32.13 28.10 5.01
N ILE A 444 -30.83 28.41 5.12
CA ILE A 444 -29.82 27.90 4.18
C ILE A 444 -29.77 26.38 4.27
N GLU A 445 -29.67 25.83 5.49
CA GLU A 445 -29.62 24.38 5.71
C GLU A 445 -30.89 23.68 5.18
N GLU A 446 -32.08 24.26 5.43
CA GLU A 446 -33.35 23.72 4.93
C GLU A 446 -33.41 23.71 3.40
N ASN A 447 -33.05 24.81 2.73
CA ASN A 447 -33.08 24.91 1.28
C ASN A 447 -32.01 24.01 0.64
N GLN A 448 -30.88 23.82 1.30
CA GLN A 448 -29.81 22.96 0.82
C GLN A 448 -30.20 21.47 0.90
N LEU A 449 -30.91 21.06 1.97
CA LEU A 449 -31.49 19.72 2.06
C LEU A 449 -32.53 19.45 0.96
N LYS A 450 -33.40 20.43 0.67
CA LYS A 450 -34.37 20.33 -0.44
C LYS A 450 -33.68 20.25 -1.80
N LEU A 451 -32.63 21.04 -2.01
CA LEU A 451 -31.84 21.00 -3.24
C LEU A 451 -31.22 19.62 -3.46
N ASP A 452 -30.60 19.06 -2.42
CA ASP A 452 -29.98 17.74 -2.47
C ASP A 452 -31.00 16.63 -2.77
N SER A 453 -32.21 16.69 -2.19
CA SER A 453 -33.25 15.70 -2.48
C SER A 453 -33.75 15.78 -3.92
N VAL A 454 -33.97 17.00 -4.44
CA VAL A 454 -34.44 17.21 -5.82
C VAL A 454 -33.38 16.77 -6.85
N ILE A 455 -32.10 17.04 -6.59
CA ILE A 455 -31.00 16.56 -7.44
C ILE A 455 -30.97 15.02 -7.48
N ALA A 456 -31.16 14.36 -6.34
CA ALA A 456 -31.17 12.91 -6.27
C ALA A 456 -32.33 12.30 -7.09
N GLU A 457 -33.53 12.88 -6.98
CA GLU A 457 -34.71 12.46 -7.76
C GLU A 457 -34.50 12.67 -9.27
N GLN A 458 -33.95 13.82 -9.67
CA GLN A 458 -33.63 14.11 -11.07
C GLN A 458 -32.61 13.10 -11.63
N GLN A 459 -31.56 12.77 -10.88
CA GLN A 459 -30.57 11.79 -11.30
C GLN A 459 -31.17 10.39 -11.47
N GLN A 460 -32.10 10.01 -10.59
CA GLN A 460 -32.81 8.74 -10.71
C GLN A 460 -33.67 8.70 -11.99
N GLU A 461 -34.36 9.79 -12.31
CA GLU A 461 -35.21 9.87 -13.51
C GLU A 461 -34.37 9.91 -14.80
N LEU A 462 -33.24 10.64 -14.81
CA LEU A 462 -32.28 10.61 -15.93
C LEU A 462 -31.74 9.20 -16.18
N LYS A 463 -31.35 8.50 -15.11
CA LYS A 463 -30.88 7.12 -15.19
C LYS A 463 -31.97 6.17 -15.73
N ARG A 464 -33.22 6.39 -15.32
CA ARG A 464 -34.38 5.64 -15.84
C ARG A 464 -34.58 5.87 -17.34
N GLN A 465 -34.50 7.12 -17.80
CA GLN A 465 -34.61 7.47 -19.22
C GLN A 465 -33.45 6.91 -20.06
N GLU A 466 -32.21 7.02 -19.59
CA GLU A 466 -31.03 6.47 -20.26
C GLU A 466 -31.13 4.94 -20.40
N THR A 467 -31.57 4.27 -19.33
CA THR A 467 -31.82 2.83 -19.35
C THR A 467 -32.88 2.46 -20.38
N LYS A 468 -33.98 3.22 -20.45
CA LYS A 468 -35.09 3.01 -21.40
C LYS A 468 -34.67 3.24 -22.85
N LEU A 469 -34.00 4.35 -23.15
CA LEU A 469 -33.74 4.79 -24.53
C LEU A 469 -32.48 4.18 -25.14
N GLN A 470 -31.46 3.86 -24.34
CA GLN A 470 -30.17 3.40 -24.86
C GLN A 470 -29.84 1.98 -24.43
N PHE A 471 -30.03 1.65 -23.14
CA PHE A 471 -29.57 0.36 -22.61
C PHE A 471 -30.48 -0.81 -23.06
N ILE A 472 -31.80 -0.71 -22.89
CA ILE A 472 -32.73 -1.80 -23.28
C ILE A 472 -32.65 -2.15 -24.77
N PRO A 473 -32.72 -1.19 -25.73
CA PRO A 473 -32.60 -1.50 -27.15
C PRO A 473 -31.26 -2.18 -27.49
N LYS A 474 -30.18 -1.75 -26.83
CA LYS A 474 -28.86 -2.34 -26.99
C LYS A 474 -28.81 -3.79 -26.49
N VAL A 475 -29.41 -4.10 -25.33
CA VAL A 475 -29.49 -5.49 -24.84
C VAL A 475 -30.28 -6.36 -25.81
N LYS A 476 -31.43 -5.88 -26.32
CA LYS A 476 -32.24 -6.62 -27.30
C LYS A 476 -31.47 -6.95 -28.58
N GLN A 477 -30.86 -5.94 -29.20
CA GLN A 477 -30.07 -6.13 -30.41
C GLN A 477 -28.93 -7.15 -30.20
N ILE A 478 -28.34 -7.16 -29.01
CA ILE A 478 -27.28 -8.13 -28.67
C ILE A 478 -27.86 -9.55 -28.50
N LEU A 479 -29.03 -9.69 -27.88
CA LEU A 479 -29.67 -11.00 -27.70
C LEU A 479 -30.12 -11.61 -29.03
N ASP A 480 -30.66 -10.80 -29.95
CA ASP A 480 -31.14 -11.26 -31.27
C ASP A 480 -30.02 -11.89 -32.12
N VAL A 481 -28.81 -11.34 -32.04
CA VAL A 481 -27.65 -11.79 -32.84
C VAL A 481 -26.77 -12.78 -32.05
N TYR A 482 -27.02 -12.99 -30.75
CA TYR A 482 -26.12 -13.72 -29.84
C TYR A 482 -25.77 -15.14 -30.32
N GLU A 483 -26.74 -15.86 -30.90
CA GLU A 483 -26.53 -17.24 -31.36
C GLU A 483 -25.68 -17.34 -32.64
N GLU A 484 -25.62 -16.29 -33.44
CA GLU A 484 -24.90 -16.25 -34.73
C GLU A 484 -23.42 -15.86 -34.57
N LEU A 485 -23.08 -15.20 -33.47
CA LEU A 485 -21.74 -14.66 -33.22
C LEU A 485 -20.72 -15.71 -32.81
N ASP A 486 -19.44 -15.39 -33.01
CA ASP A 486 -18.34 -16.22 -32.50
C ASP A 486 -18.15 -16.08 -30.97
N VAL A 487 -17.24 -16.87 -30.40
CA VAL A 487 -17.04 -16.90 -28.93
C VAL A 487 -16.40 -15.61 -28.39
N GLU A 488 -15.60 -14.92 -29.21
CA GLU A 488 -14.93 -13.67 -28.84
C GLU A 488 -15.91 -12.51 -28.87
N GLU A 489 -16.69 -12.41 -29.94
CA GLU A 489 -17.77 -11.44 -30.13
C GLU A 489 -18.82 -11.56 -29.02
N ARG A 490 -19.29 -12.78 -28.70
CA ARG A 490 -20.19 -13.01 -27.56
C ARG A 490 -19.60 -12.50 -26.25
N ASN A 491 -18.30 -12.71 -26.01
CA ASN A 491 -17.67 -12.25 -24.77
C ASN A 491 -17.57 -10.72 -24.70
N ILE A 492 -17.29 -10.06 -25.82
CA ILE A 492 -17.23 -8.61 -25.91
C ILE A 492 -18.60 -8.02 -25.59
N LEU A 493 -19.65 -8.47 -26.29
CA LEU A 493 -21.01 -7.95 -26.11
C LEU A 493 -21.54 -8.20 -24.69
N LEU A 494 -21.36 -9.41 -24.14
CA LEU A 494 -21.78 -9.69 -22.76
C LEU A 494 -21.05 -8.80 -21.74
N LYS A 495 -19.80 -8.41 -21.99
CA LYS A 495 -19.05 -7.48 -21.13
C LYS A 495 -19.48 -6.03 -21.26
N GLU A 496 -20.15 -5.66 -22.34
CA GLU A 496 -20.76 -4.33 -22.45
C GLU A 496 -22.01 -4.22 -21.58
N ILE A 497 -22.77 -5.30 -21.46
CA ILE A 497 -24.04 -5.34 -20.70
C ILE A 497 -23.82 -5.71 -19.23
N ILE A 498 -22.98 -6.71 -18.97
CA ILE A 498 -22.84 -7.35 -17.65
C ILE A 498 -21.53 -6.88 -16.98
N ASP A 499 -21.64 -6.45 -15.73
CA ASP A 499 -20.48 -6.19 -14.86
C ASP A 499 -19.91 -7.51 -14.34
N LYS A 500 -20.76 -8.32 -13.68
CA LYS A 500 -20.39 -9.63 -13.16
C LYS A 500 -21.63 -10.51 -12.94
N CYS A 501 -21.44 -11.83 -12.99
CA CYS A 501 -22.41 -12.80 -12.52
C CYS A 501 -21.85 -13.54 -11.30
N VAL A 502 -22.53 -13.46 -10.17
CA VAL A 502 -22.15 -14.16 -8.94
C VAL A 502 -22.72 -15.56 -8.97
N TYR A 503 -21.86 -16.57 -8.91
CA TYR A 503 -22.20 -17.98 -9.02
C TYR A 503 -22.00 -18.71 -7.70
N LEU A 504 -23.00 -19.51 -7.33
CA LEU A 504 -22.96 -20.44 -6.21
C LEU A 504 -23.58 -21.79 -6.62
N LYS A 505 -22.84 -22.87 -6.33
CA LYS A 505 -23.35 -24.23 -6.47
C LYS A 505 -22.83 -25.14 -5.38
N GLU A 506 -23.76 -25.67 -4.61
CA GLU A 506 -23.50 -26.54 -3.47
C GLU A 506 -23.14 -27.96 -3.90
N GLN A 507 -22.57 -28.73 -2.97
CA GLN A 507 -22.08 -30.08 -3.25
C GLN A 507 -23.22 -31.06 -3.59
N HIS A 508 -24.43 -30.89 -3.06
CA HIS A 508 -25.54 -31.80 -3.31
C HIS A 508 -26.21 -31.57 -4.68
N GLN A 509 -26.10 -30.36 -5.22
CA GLN A 509 -26.78 -29.92 -6.44
C GLN A 509 -26.18 -30.54 -7.73
N LYS A 510 -27.04 -30.90 -8.69
CA LYS A 510 -26.70 -31.56 -9.97
C LYS A 510 -27.00 -30.66 -11.17
N ASN A 511 -26.34 -30.91 -12.31
CA ASN A 511 -26.59 -30.24 -13.61
C ASN A 511 -26.77 -28.70 -13.56
N ASP A 512 -28.00 -28.22 -13.72
CA ASP A 512 -28.43 -26.82 -13.79
C ASP A 512 -28.98 -26.27 -12.46
N GLU A 513 -28.98 -27.08 -11.40
CA GLU A 513 -29.24 -26.63 -10.03
C GLU A 513 -28.04 -25.81 -9.54
N PHE A 514 -28.11 -24.50 -9.69
CA PHE A 514 -27.17 -23.52 -9.14
C PHE A 514 -27.86 -22.16 -9.02
N SER A 515 -27.36 -21.29 -8.14
CA SER A 515 -27.79 -19.90 -8.10
C SER A 515 -26.83 -19.00 -8.86
N LEU A 516 -27.41 -18.05 -9.59
CA LEU A 516 -26.69 -17.09 -10.41
C LEU A 516 -27.36 -15.73 -10.25
N THR A 517 -26.60 -14.74 -9.77
CA THR A 517 -27.07 -13.35 -9.65
C THR A 517 -26.32 -12.49 -10.67
N ILE A 518 -27.06 -11.81 -11.55
CA ILE A 518 -26.49 -11.00 -12.62
C ILE A 518 -26.48 -9.54 -12.18
N HIS A 519 -25.33 -8.89 -12.29
CA HIS A 519 -25.17 -7.45 -12.11
C HIS A 519 -24.94 -6.80 -13.47
N VAL A 520 -25.94 -6.08 -13.95
CA VAL A 520 -25.90 -5.32 -15.21
C VAL A 520 -25.27 -3.94 -15.00
N LYS A 521 -24.65 -3.40 -16.05
CA LYS A 521 -24.01 -2.07 -16.07
C LYS A 521 -25.05 -0.99 -16.37
N ILE A 522 -25.94 -0.73 -15.41
CA ILE A 522 -26.93 0.36 -15.44
C ILE A 522 -26.34 1.61 -14.82
#